data_AF-A0A974TSE2-F1
#
_entry.id   AF-A0A974TSE2-F1
#
_cell.length_a   1.000
_cell.length_b   1.000
_cell.length_c   1.000
_cell.angle_alpha   90.00
_cell.angle_beta   90.00
_cell.angle_gamma   90.00
#
_symmetry.space_group_name_H-M   'P 1'
#
loop_
_entity.id
_entity.type
_entity.pdbx_description
1 polymer ?
#
loop_
_entity_poly.entity_id
_entity_poly.type
_entity_poly.pdbx_seq_one_letter_code
_entity_poly.pdbx_strand_id
1 'polypeptide(L)'
;MSAKERIKKYRETGGASDLVRVEVLVPKARRDEIVSAAAELRSAHRDEKSRLAEFIRIATERYGLRVFDNIDIEKLNDLPQKVRVVANALMERGDARAYAMGRRMVVQLGDGR
;
A
#
# COMPACT_ATOMS: atom_id res chain seq x y z
N MET A 1 6.47 -26.23 12.93
CA MET A 1 6.30 -25.70 11.56
C MET A 1 7.53 -26.04 10.75
N SER A 2 7.38 -26.86 9.71
CA SER A 2 8.47 -27.19 8.79
C SER A 2 8.86 -25.99 7.93
N ALA A 3 10.07 -26.02 7.34
CA ALA A 3 10.51 -24.98 6.41
C ALA A 3 9.54 -24.83 5.22
N LYS A 4 8.97 -25.95 4.73
CA LYS A 4 7.97 -25.95 3.64
C LYS A 4 6.67 -25.26 4.04
N GLU A 5 6.17 -25.50 5.25
CA GLU A 5 4.96 -24.85 5.75
C GLU A 5 5.16 -23.35 5.92
N ARG A 6 6.34 -22.92 6.39
CA ARG A 6 6.71 -21.50 6.46
C ARG A 6 6.77 -20.84 5.09
N ILE A 7 7.35 -21.53 4.09
CA ILE A 7 7.43 -21.03 2.71
C ILE A 7 6.04 -20.93 2.09
N LYS A 8 5.20 -21.94 2.28
CA LYS A 8 3.80 -21.95 1.82
C LYS A 8 3.01 -20.81 2.46
N LYS A 9 3.10 -20.67 3.78
CA LYS A 9 2.47 -19.57 4.53
C LYS A 9 2.97 -18.19 4.06
N TYR A 10 4.27 -18.04 3.79
CA TYR A 10 4.83 -16.78 3.26
C TYR A 10 4.28 -16.45 1.87
N ARG A 11 4.18 -17.44 0.99
CA ARG A 11 3.55 -17.29 -0.34
C ARG A 11 2.05 -16.98 -0.28
N GLU A 12 1.33 -17.62 0.62
CA GLU A 12 -0.14 -17.59 0.67
C GLU A 12 -0.72 -16.48 1.57
N THR A 13 -0.04 -16.11 2.67
CA THR A 13 -0.59 -15.21 3.70
C THR A 13 0.22 -13.95 3.99
N GLY A 14 1.42 -13.78 3.44
CA GLY A 14 2.14 -12.53 3.70
C GLY A 14 3.60 -12.53 3.33
N GLY A 15 3.87 -11.93 2.18
CA GLY A 15 5.20 -11.47 1.82
C GLY A 15 5.20 -10.45 0.70
N ALA A 16 4.07 -9.81 0.38
CA ALA A 16 3.88 -8.97 -0.81
C ALA A 16 4.27 -9.69 -2.11
N SER A 17 3.33 -9.83 -3.04
CA SER A 17 3.59 -10.37 -4.38
C SER A 17 4.77 -9.71 -5.12
N ASP A 18 5.24 -8.55 -4.64
CA ASP A 18 6.26 -7.72 -5.25
C ASP A 18 7.57 -7.58 -4.44
N LEU A 19 7.76 -8.31 -3.33
CA LEU A 19 9.01 -8.24 -2.56
C LEU A 19 9.99 -9.37 -2.93
N VAL A 20 11.22 -8.98 -3.24
CA VAL A 20 12.34 -9.88 -3.52
C VAL A 20 12.97 -10.35 -2.22
N ARG A 21 13.22 -11.67 -2.08
CA ARG A 21 13.98 -12.22 -0.95
C ARG A 21 15.45 -11.82 -1.10
N VAL A 22 15.94 -11.05 -0.14
CA VAL A 22 17.37 -10.69 -0.04
C VAL A 22 17.94 -11.33 1.22
N GLU A 23 19.05 -12.06 1.07
CA GLU A 23 19.80 -12.64 2.17
C GLU A 23 21.06 -11.81 2.41
N VAL A 24 21.30 -11.41 3.66
CA VAL A 24 22.43 -10.54 4.03
C VAL A 24 23.12 -11.12 5.25
N LEU A 25 24.45 -11.13 5.24
CA LEU A 25 25.25 -11.51 6.40
C LEU A 25 25.20 -10.39 7.44
N VAL A 26 24.85 -10.74 8.68
CA VAL A 26 24.73 -9.79 9.79
C VAL A 26 25.61 -10.22 10.97
N PRO A 27 26.23 -9.26 11.70
CA PRO A 27 26.98 -9.59 12.91
C PRO A 27 26.06 -10.24 13.96
N LYS A 28 26.47 -11.40 14.50
CA LYS A 28 25.68 -12.15 15.49
C LYS A 28 25.31 -11.28 16.71
N ALA A 29 26.21 -10.42 17.15
CA ALA A 29 26.01 -9.52 18.30
C ALA A 29 24.87 -8.51 18.10
N ARG A 30 24.51 -8.15 16.86
CA ARG A 30 23.46 -7.16 16.56
C ARG A 30 22.20 -7.78 15.96
N ARG A 31 22.11 -9.12 15.98
CA ARG A 31 21.00 -9.84 15.34
C ARG A 31 19.65 -9.35 15.84
N ASP A 32 19.49 -9.20 17.14
CA ASP A 32 18.18 -8.90 17.73
C ASP A 32 17.75 -7.45 17.46
N GLU A 33 18.70 -6.50 17.46
CA GLU A 33 18.48 -5.11 17.02
C GLU A 33 17.99 -5.06 15.56
N ILE A 34 18.67 -5.78 14.67
CA ILE A 34 18.32 -5.83 13.24
C ILE A 34 16.93 -6.44 13.04
N VAL A 35 16.61 -7.50 13.79
CA VAL A 35 15.29 -8.14 13.72
C VAL A 35 14.21 -7.20 14.24
N SER A 36 14.46 -6.47 15.32
CA SER A 36 13.52 -5.49 15.88
C SER A 36 13.25 -4.36 14.89
N ALA A 37 14.30 -3.73 14.37
CA ALA A 37 14.17 -2.67 13.37
C ALA A 37 13.43 -3.16 12.11
N ALA A 38 13.73 -4.36 11.63
CA ALA A 38 13.02 -4.95 10.51
C ALA A 38 11.55 -5.26 10.83
N ALA A 39 11.21 -5.59 12.07
CA ALA A 39 9.83 -5.79 12.50
C ALA A 39 9.04 -4.48 12.49
N GLU A 40 9.63 -3.40 13.01
CA GLU A 40 9.07 -2.05 12.99
C GLU A 40 8.81 -1.57 11.55
N LEU A 41 9.81 -1.68 10.67
CA LEU A 41 9.67 -1.30 9.26
C LEU A 41 8.55 -2.08 8.55
N ARG A 42 8.45 -3.39 8.81
CA ARG A 42 7.36 -4.21 8.26
C ARG A 42 6.00 -3.81 8.83
N SER A 43 5.93 -3.41 10.09
CA SER A 43 4.68 -2.93 10.69
C SER A 43 4.24 -1.63 10.05
N ALA A 44 5.15 -0.65 9.98
CA ALA A 44 4.88 0.65 9.35
C ALA A 44 4.41 0.48 7.89
N HIS A 45 5.07 -0.40 7.13
CA HIS A 45 4.68 -0.70 5.74
C HIS A 45 3.29 -1.35 5.64
N ARG A 46 2.93 -2.26 6.55
CA ARG A 46 1.58 -2.85 6.58
C ARG A 46 0.51 -1.81 6.93
N ASP A 47 0.79 -0.95 7.91
CA ASP A 47 -0.14 0.09 8.32
C ASP A 47 -0.37 1.11 7.20
N GLU A 48 0.69 1.47 6.49
CA GLU A 48 0.61 2.30 5.29
C GLU A 48 -0.22 1.64 4.20
N LYS A 49 0.05 0.36 3.89
CA LYS A 49 -0.74 -0.40 2.91
C LYS A 49 -2.23 -0.43 3.26
N SER A 50 -2.56 -0.67 4.53
CA SER A 50 -3.95 -0.64 5.01
C SER A 50 -4.60 0.73 4.84
N ARG A 51 -3.89 1.82 5.17
CA ARG A 51 -4.39 3.19 4.97
C ARG A 51 -4.66 3.49 3.49
N LEU A 52 -3.76 3.10 2.60
CA LEU A 52 -3.91 3.31 1.16
C LEU A 52 -5.12 2.53 0.59
N ALA A 53 -5.28 1.27 1.00
CA ALA A 53 -6.44 0.46 0.61
C ALA A 53 -7.76 1.06 1.11
N GLU A 54 -7.77 1.56 2.35
CA GLU A 54 -8.94 2.21 2.94
C GLU A 54 -9.34 3.49 2.21
N PHE A 55 -8.37 4.30 1.77
CA PHE A 55 -8.67 5.48 0.95
C PHE A 55 -9.34 5.12 -0.37
N ILE A 56 -8.86 4.08 -1.06
CA ILE A 56 -9.49 3.61 -2.31
C ILE A 56 -10.91 3.15 -2.03
N ARG A 57 -11.12 2.34 -0.99
CA ARG A 57 -12.45 1.83 -0.61
C ARG A 57 -13.43 2.97 -0.34
N ILE A 58 -13.04 3.93 0.50
CA ILE A 58 -13.90 5.08 0.82
C ILE A 58 -14.18 5.91 -0.44
N ALA A 59 -13.19 6.10 -1.31
CA ALA A 59 -13.35 6.86 -2.54
C ALA A 59 -14.33 6.17 -3.51
N THR A 60 -14.16 4.87 -3.76
CA THR A 60 -15.03 4.11 -4.67
C THR A 60 -16.46 4.02 -4.14
N GLU A 61 -16.66 3.84 -2.83
CA GLU A 61 -17.99 3.83 -2.22
C GLU A 61 -18.71 5.18 -2.33
N ARG A 62 -18.00 6.29 -2.14
CA ARG A 62 -18.60 7.63 -2.10
C ARG A 62 -18.75 8.29 -3.47
N TYR A 63 -17.81 8.04 -4.38
CA TYR A 63 -17.70 8.76 -5.64
C TYR A 63 -17.87 7.87 -6.87
N GLY A 64 -17.70 6.55 -6.74
CA GLY A 64 -18.10 5.51 -7.70
C GLY A 64 -18.09 5.93 -9.18
N LEU A 65 -19.18 5.64 -9.88
CA LEU A 65 -19.35 5.98 -11.30
C LEU A 65 -19.35 7.49 -11.58
N ARG A 66 -19.61 8.36 -10.59
CA ARG A 66 -19.62 9.81 -10.81
C ARG A 66 -18.24 10.35 -11.16
N VAL A 67 -17.19 9.74 -10.60
CA VAL A 67 -15.81 10.18 -10.78
C VAL A 67 -14.97 9.16 -11.56
N PHE A 68 -15.28 7.87 -11.43
CA PHE A 68 -14.48 6.75 -11.94
C PHE A 68 -15.13 6.00 -13.11
N ASP A 69 -16.07 6.62 -13.84
CA ASP A 69 -16.80 6.03 -14.98
C ASP A 69 -15.89 5.34 -16.03
N ASN A 70 -14.72 5.91 -16.29
CA ASN A 70 -13.76 5.44 -17.30
C ASN A 70 -12.45 4.93 -16.69
N ILE A 71 -12.44 4.57 -15.40
CA ILE A 71 -11.23 4.13 -14.69
C ILE A 71 -11.43 2.71 -14.18
N ASP A 72 -10.69 1.77 -14.77
CA ASP A 72 -10.62 0.39 -14.28
C ASP A 72 -9.50 0.25 -13.24
N ILE A 73 -9.87 0.43 -11.97
CA ILE A 73 -8.94 0.39 -10.82
C ILE A 73 -8.34 -1.03 -10.65
N GLU A 74 -9.06 -2.07 -11.07
CA GLU A 74 -8.62 -3.45 -10.89
C GLU A 74 -7.48 -3.83 -11.84
N LYS A 75 -7.39 -3.17 -13.01
CA LYS A 75 -6.30 -3.37 -13.97
C LYS A 75 -4.97 -2.73 -13.58
N LEU A 76 -4.93 -1.92 -12.53
CA LEU A 76 -3.70 -1.29 -12.07
C LEU A 76 -2.88 -2.28 -11.23
N ASN A 77 -1.56 -2.29 -11.44
CA ASN A 77 -0.69 -3.33 -10.89
C ASN A 77 -0.39 -3.14 -9.40
N ASP A 78 -0.03 -1.92 -9.00
CA ASP A 78 0.40 -1.64 -7.63
C ASP A 78 -0.57 -0.70 -6.88
N LEU A 79 -0.56 -0.80 -5.54
CA LEU A 79 -1.43 -0.01 -4.67
C LEU A 79 -1.12 1.51 -4.73
N PRO A 80 0.16 1.95 -4.74
CA PRO A 80 0.48 3.38 -4.88
C PRO A 80 -0.07 4.00 -6.17
N GLN A 81 0.07 3.32 -7.31
CA GLN A 81 -0.47 3.76 -8.60
C GLN A 81 -1.99 3.81 -8.57
N LYS A 82 -2.66 2.80 -7.97
CA LYS A 82 -4.12 2.84 -7.73
C LYS A 82 -4.53 4.09 -6.97
N VAL A 83 -3.86 4.37 -5.85
CA VAL A 83 -4.15 5.56 -5.03
C VAL A 83 -3.90 6.84 -5.82
N ARG A 84 -2.80 6.93 -6.59
CA ARG A 84 -2.46 8.12 -7.39
C ARG A 84 -3.52 8.40 -8.46
N VAL A 85 -3.94 7.37 -9.20
CA VAL A 85 -5.01 7.50 -10.22
C VAL A 85 -6.32 7.92 -9.59
N VAL A 86 -6.71 7.30 -8.48
CA VAL A 86 -7.94 7.64 -7.75
C VAL A 86 -7.87 9.08 -7.21
N ALA A 87 -6.74 9.49 -6.63
CA ALA A 87 -6.54 10.82 -6.09
C ALA A 87 -6.65 11.90 -7.17
N ASN A 88 -6.01 11.68 -8.33
CA ASN A 88 -6.08 12.61 -9.45
C ASN A 88 -7.52 12.75 -9.98
N ALA A 89 -8.23 11.62 -10.16
CA ALA A 89 -9.61 11.66 -10.61
C ALA A 89 -10.54 12.41 -9.63
N LEU A 90 -10.36 12.20 -8.32
CA LEU A 90 -11.08 12.94 -7.28
C LEU A 90 -10.80 14.44 -7.31
N MET A 91 -9.55 14.83 -7.61
CA MET A 91 -9.14 16.23 -7.69
C MET A 91 -9.61 16.93 -8.97
N GLU A 92 -9.67 16.22 -10.10
CA GLU A 92 -10.05 16.78 -11.40
C GLU A 92 -11.56 16.83 -11.63
N ARG A 93 -12.28 15.78 -11.20
CA ARG A 93 -13.70 15.58 -11.56
C ARG A 93 -14.65 15.64 -10.37
N GLY A 94 -14.10 15.64 -9.16
CA GLY A 94 -14.88 15.60 -7.93
C GLY A 94 -15.33 16.99 -7.43
N ASP A 95 -16.11 16.97 -6.36
CA ASP A 95 -16.48 18.18 -5.62
C ASP A 95 -15.38 18.60 -4.63
N ALA A 96 -15.60 19.69 -3.87
CA ALA A 96 -14.62 20.18 -2.90
C ALA A 96 -14.22 19.13 -1.84
N ARG A 97 -15.14 18.21 -1.45
CA ARG A 97 -14.84 17.14 -0.49
C ARG A 97 -14.02 16.03 -1.14
N ALA A 98 -14.29 15.72 -2.40
CA ALA A 98 -13.48 14.82 -3.22
C ALA A 98 -12.06 15.35 -3.38
N TYR A 99 -11.90 16.63 -3.72
CA TYR A 99 -10.61 17.29 -3.84
C TYR A 99 -9.80 17.20 -2.54
N ALA A 100 -10.41 17.54 -1.39
CA ALA A 100 -9.76 17.43 -0.09
C ALA A 100 -9.38 15.98 0.29
N MET A 101 -10.11 14.98 -0.21
CA MET A 101 -9.77 13.57 -0.06
C MET A 101 -8.58 13.19 -0.95
N GLY A 102 -8.61 13.56 -2.24
CA GLY A 102 -7.52 13.32 -3.18
C GLY A 102 -6.20 13.95 -2.71
N ARG A 103 -6.24 15.17 -2.18
CA ARG A 103 -5.05 15.82 -1.58
C ARG A 103 -4.47 15.05 -0.40
N ARG A 104 -5.31 14.48 0.46
CA ARG A 104 -4.85 13.64 1.59
C ARG A 104 -4.21 12.35 1.09
N MET A 105 -4.75 11.74 0.03
CA MET A 105 -4.18 10.56 -0.61
C MET A 105 -2.79 10.85 -1.19
N VAL A 106 -2.61 11.99 -1.88
CA VAL A 106 -1.29 12.41 -2.41
C VAL A 106 -0.28 12.66 -1.30
N VAL A 107 -0.67 13.33 -0.21
CA VAL A 107 0.22 13.55 0.95
C VAL A 107 0.64 12.22 1.58
N GLN A 108 -0.28 11.25 1.67
CA GLN A 108 0.02 9.93 2.21
C GLN A 108 1.00 9.13 1.32
N LEU A 109 0.99 9.36 0.01
CA LEU A 109 1.95 8.73 -0.94
C LEU A 109 3.36 9.33 -0.87
N GLY A 110 3.54 10.49 -0.24
CA GLY A 110 4.84 11.17 -0.19
C GLY A 110 5.18 11.99 -1.43
N ASP A 111 4.30 12.05 -2.44
CA ASP A 111 4.45 12.85 -3.68
C ASP A 111 4.22 14.38 -3.45
N GLY A 112 4.41 14.86 -2.22
CA GLY A 112 4.21 16.26 -1.83
C GLY A 112 5.41 17.17 -2.10
N ARG A 113 6.35 16.77 -2.97
CA ARG A 113 7.50 17.58 -3.43
C ARG A 113 7.76 17.36 -4.91
#